data_AF-A0A848N391-F1
#
_entry.id   AF-A0A848N391-F1
#
_cell.length_a   1.000
_cell.length_b   1.000
_cell.length_c   1.000
_cell.angle_alpha   90.00
_cell.angle_beta   90.00
_cell.angle_gamma   90.00
#
_symmetry.space_group_name_H-M   'P 1'
#
loop_
_entity.id
_entity.type
_entity.pdbx_description
1 polymer ?
#
loop_
_entity_poly.entity_id
_entity_poly.type
_entity_poly.pdbx_seq_one_letter_code
_entity_poly.pdbx_strand_id
1 'polypeptide(L)' 'MNKTRRQLTLFLDDHYSTEIETIRRKYNPVQYKSIKSHVTLCREDELENMVFCDLSIFFYSNFH' A
#
# COMPACT_ATOMS: atom_id res chain seq x y z
N MET A 1 20.34 17.04 2.55
CA MET A 1 18.94 17.21 2.97
C MET A 1 18.21 15.90 2.68
N ASN A 2 17.75 15.17 3.69
CA ASN A 2 17.15 13.85 3.48
C ASN A 2 15.71 14.04 2.99
N LYS A 3 15.44 13.79 1.70
CA LYS A 3 14.08 13.87 1.15
C LYS A 3 13.29 12.66 1.65
N THR A 4 12.35 12.89 2.56
CA THR A 4 11.43 11.83 3.02
C THR A 4 10.42 11.54 1.91
N ARG A 5 10.51 10.36 1.31
CA ARG A 5 9.54 9.88 0.32
C ARG A 5 8.24 9.48 1.01
N ARG A 6 7.10 9.98 0.54
CA ARG A 6 5.77 9.65 1.10
C ARG A 6 4.92 8.83 0.12
N GLN A 7 4.13 7.91 0.64
CA GLN A 7 3.24 7.07 -0.16
C GLN A 7 2.06 6.61 0.69
N LEU A 8 0.84 6.65 0.13
CA LEU A 8 -0.34 6.03 0.72
C LEU A 8 -0.47 4.61 0.15
N THR A 9 -0.65 3.65 1.05
CA THR A 9 -0.57 2.23 0.73
C THR A 9 -1.66 1.47 1.46
N LEU A 10 -2.35 0.59 0.75
CA LEU A 10 -3.27 -0.38 1.33
C LEU A 10 -2.56 -1.73 1.45
N PHE A 11 -2.38 -2.20 2.68
CA PHE A 11 -1.86 -3.53 2.92
C PHE A 11 -2.95 -4.58 2.74
N LEU A 12 -2.59 -5.71 2.16
CA LEU A 12 -3.51 -6.82 2.01
C LEU A 12 -3.69 -7.53 3.35
N ASP A 13 -4.92 -7.99 3.60
CA ASP A 13 -5.22 -8.87 4.73
C ASP A 13 -4.47 -10.21 4.60
N ASP A 14 -4.18 -10.84 5.73
CA ASP A 14 -3.45 -12.10 5.80
C ASP A 14 -4.17 -13.24 5.05
N HIS A 15 -5.51 -13.19 4.97
CA HIS A 15 -6.32 -14.14 4.20
C HIS A 15 -5.98 -14.12 2.71
N TYR A 16 -5.75 -12.94 2.13
CA TYR A 16 -5.46 -12.78 0.70
C TYR A 16 -3.96 -12.75 0.39
N SER A 17 -3.13 -12.33 1.33
CA SER A 17 -1.71 -12.11 1.08
C SER A 17 -0.89 -13.40 0.99
N THR A 18 -1.34 -14.51 1.60
CA THR A 18 -0.54 -15.75 1.71
C THR A 18 -0.09 -16.31 0.36
N GLU A 19 -1.00 -16.41 -0.62
CA GLU A 19 -0.65 -16.91 -1.97
C GLU A 19 0.24 -15.93 -2.72
N ILE A 20 -0.07 -14.64 -2.64
CA ILE A 20 0.68 -13.56 -3.28
C ILE A 20 2.12 -13.52 -2.75
N GLU A 21 2.30 -13.65 -1.45
CA GLU A 21 3.60 -13.66 -0.80
C GLU A 21 4.44 -14.87 -1.19
N THR A 22 3.80 -16.02 -1.43
CA THR A 22 4.49 -17.20 -1.96
C THR A 22 5.05 -16.95 -3.35
N ILE A 23 4.26 -16.31 -4.23
CA ILE A 23 4.69 -15.92 -5.57
C ILE A 23 5.82 -14.86 -5.49
N ARG A 24 5.65 -13.83 -4.67
CA ARG A 24 6.65 -12.76 -4.47
C ARG A 24 7.97 -13.30 -3.95
N ARG A 25 7.96 -14.28 -3.04
CA ARG A 25 9.18 -14.92 -2.55
C ARG A 25 9.98 -15.60 -3.65
N LYS A 26 9.29 -16.19 -4.63
CA LYS A 26 9.92 -16.89 -5.76
C LYS A 26 10.41 -15.93 -6.85
N TYR A 27 9.60 -14.94 -7.22
CA TYR A 27 9.85 -14.11 -8.41
C TYR A 27 10.26 -12.66 -8.11
N ASN A 28 10.00 -12.15 -6.91
CA ASN A 28 10.42 -10.81 -6.47
C ASN A 28 10.95 -10.80 -5.01
N PRO A 29 12.01 -11.58 -4.72
CA PRO A 29 12.48 -11.82 -3.36
C PRO A 29 13.04 -10.57 -2.67
N VAL A 30 13.52 -9.59 -3.45
CA VAL A 30 14.00 -8.31 -2.89
C VAL A 30 12.82 -7.53 -2.32
N GLN A 31 11.75 -7.36 -3.09
CA GLN A 31 10.57 -6.63 -2.63
C GLN A 31 9.82 -7.38 -1.52
N TYR A 32 9.77 -8.71 -1.59
CA TYR A 32 9.23 -9.56 -0.51
C TYR A 32 9.88 -9.26 0.85
N LYS A 33 11.20 -9.05 0.88
CA LYS A 33 11.94 -8.72 2.11
C LYS A 33 11.77 -7.27 2.55
N SER A 34 11.48 -6.36 1.63
CA SER A 34 11.39 -4.93 1.93
C SER A 34 10.04 -4.52 2.50
N ILE A 35 8.93 -5.09 2.01
CA ILE A 35 7.58 -4.67 2.38
C ILE A 35 6.54 -5.76 2.11
N LYS A 36 5.58 -5.89 3.03
CA LYS A 36 4.40 -6.77 2.86
C LYS A 36 3.64 -6.44 1.57
N SER A 37 2.92 -7.41 1.05
CA SER A 37 2.09 -7.26 -0.14
C SER A 37 1.10 -6.13 0.09
N HIS A 38 1.05 -5.23 -0.88
CA HIS A 38 0.31 -3.99 -0.76
C HIS A 38 -0.04 -3.46 -2.14
N VAL A 39 -1.05 -2.61 -2.18
CA VAL A 39 -1.40 -1.77 -3.32
C VAL A 39 -0.99 -0.34 -2.98
N THR A 40 -0.17 0.26 -3.82
CA THR A 40 0.12 1.70 -3.73
C THR A 40 -1.10 2.45 -4.22
N LEU A 41 -1.66 3.31 -3.37
CA LEU A 41 -2.85 4.11 -3.70
C LEU A 41 -2.48 5.47 -4.28
N CYS A 42 -1.56 6.17 -3.61
CA CYS A 42 -1.09 7.48 -4.04
C CYS A 42 0.40 7.63 -3.74
N ARG A 43 1.15 8.24 -4.66
CA ARG A 43 2.54 8.66 -4.47
C ARG A 43 2.62 10.08 -3.92
N GLU A 44 3.81 10.53 -3.54
CA GLU A 44 4.02 11.85 -2.92
C GLU A 44 3.48 13.01 -3.76
N ASP A 45 3.67 12.97 -5.07
CA ASP A 45 3.17 13.97 -6.03
C ASP A 45 1.63 13.97 -6.15
N GLU A 46 1.00 12.82 -5.94
CA GLU A 46 -0.46 12.69 -5.92
C GLU A 46 -1.04 13.10 -4.56
N LEU A 47 -0.27 12.91 -3.48
CA LEU A 47 -0.65 13.27 -2.11
C LEU A 47 -0.62 14.76 -1.82
N GLU A 48 0.25 15.53 -2.49
CA GLU A 48 0.34 17.00 -2.31
C GLU A 48 -1.01 17.70 -2.55
N ASN A 49 -1.92 17.07 -3.30
CA ASN A 49 -3.25 17.58 -3.62
C ASN A 49 -4.38 17.01 -2.74
N MET A 50 -4.09 16.13 -1.78
CA MET A 50 -5.09 15.53 -0.89
C MET A 50 -5.15 16.29 0.44
N VAL A 51 -6.27 16.99 0.68
CA VAL A 51 -6.63 17.41 2.04
C VAL A 51 -7.01 16.13 2.80
N PHE A 52 -6.39 15.87 3.96
CA PHE A 52 -6.66 14.70 4.79
C PHE A 52 -8.13 14.70 5.26
N CYS A 53 -9.05 14.19 4.43
CA CYS A 53 -10.34 13.70 4.88
C CYS A 53 -10.10 12.34 5.54
N ASP A 54 -10.75 12.11 6.66
CA ASP A 54 -10.62 10.90 7.46
C ASP A 54 -10.89 9.65 6.59
N LEU A 55 -9.82 8.99 6.15
CA LEU A 55 -9.84 7.88 5.19
C LEU A 55 -10.55 6.64 5.75
N SER A 56 -10.75 6.59 7.08
CA SER A 56 -11.54 5.56 7.75
C SER A 56 -12.99 5.52 7.25
N ILE A 57 -13.56 6.66 6.86
CA ILE A 57 -14.94 6.75 6.36
C ILE A 57 -15.01 6.42 4.87
N PHE A 58 -14.07 6.91 4.07
CA PHE A 58 -14.14 6.83 2.60
C PHE A 58 -14.03 5.38 2.08
N PHE A 59 -13.20 4.55 2.70
CA PHE A 59 -13.07 3.14 2.33
C PHE A 59 -14.30 2.31 2.71
N TYR A 60 -14.94 2.62 3.85
CA TYR A 60 -16.14 1.92 4.30
C TYR A 60 -17.35 2.19 3.41
N SER A 61 -17.45 3.40 2.83
CA SER A 61 -18.59 3.79 1.99
C SER A 61 -18.51 3.33 0.54
N ASN A 62 -17.32 3.06 0.00
CA ASN A 62 -17.13 2.74 -1.43
C ASN A 62 -16.89 1.26 -1.73
N PHE A 63 -16.68 0.42 -0.71
CA PHE A 63 -16.47 -1.03 -0.87
C PHE A 63 -17.64 -1.88 -0.37
N HIS A 64 -18.86 -1.32 -0.28
CA HIS A 64 -20.04 -2.08 0.10
C HIS A 64 -20.80 -2.66 -1.10
#